data_AF-A0A7V0V0Z4-F1
#
_entry.id   AF-A0A7V0V0Z4-F1
#
_cell.length_a   1.000
_cell.length_b   1.000
_cell.length_c   1.000
_cell.angle_alpha   90.00
_cell.angle_beta   90.00
_cell.angle_gamma   90.00
#
_symmetry.space_group_name_H-M   'P 1'
#
loop_
_entity.id
_entity.type
_entity.pdbx_description
1 polymer ?
#
loop_
_entity_poly.entity_id
_entity_poly.type
_entity_poly.pdbx_seq_one_letter_code
_entity_poly.pdbx_strand_id
1 'polypeptide(L)'
;MAEQICAPLSRVDVDRLYIIDGQPPETWFELQMRAVELLEQGIMSEAQSRVLIQALGALDRRGLSVPPDSGDLYRQLRPILEHLPCPDP
;
A
#
# COMPACT_ATOMS: atom_id res chain seq x y z
N MET A 1 -3.03 -3.69 -28.06
CA MET A 1 -3.40 -2.70 -27.03
C MET A 1 -3.36 -3.44 -25.71
N ALA A 2 -2.33 -3.21 -24.90
CA ALA A 2 -2.25 -3.85 -23.60
C ALA A 2 -3.30 -3.20 -22.72
N GLU A 3 -4.30 -3.98 -22.29
CA GLU A 3 -5.09 -3.66 -21.12
C GLU A 3 -4.09 -3.39 -19.99
N GLN A 4 -3.81 -2.11 -19.71
CA GLN A 4 -3.06 -1.72 -18.54
C GLN A 4 -3.98 -1.99 -17.36
N ILE A 5 -3.99 -3.26 -16.95
CA ILE A 5 -4.54 -3.70 -15.68
C ILE A 5 -3.68 -2.98 -14.65
N CYS A 6 -4.14 -1.81 -14.27
CA CYS A 6 -3.71 -1.02 -13.15
C CYS A 6 -3.97 -1.90 -11.91
N ALA A 7 -3.09 -2.87 -11.66
CA ALA A 7 -3.15 -3.74 -10.49
C ALA A 7 -2.61 -2.88 -9.34
N PRO A 8 -3.49 -2.28 -8.52
CA PRO A 8 -3.11 -1.13 -7.72
C PRO A 8 -2.08 -1.52 -6.64
N LEU A 9 -2.19 -2.73 -6.09
CA LEU A 9 -1.13 -3.46 -5.40
C LEU A 9 -1.40 -4.96 -5.49
N SER A 10 -0.35 -5.76 -5.69
CA SER A 10 -0.44 -7.21 -5.52
C SER A 10 -0.31 -7.61 -4.06
N ARG A 11 -0.74 -8.82 -3.70
CA ARG A 11 -0.51 -9.37 -2.34
C ARG A 11 0.98 -9.43 -2.00
N VAL A 12 1.84 -9.68 -2.99
CA VAL A 12 3.29 -9.73 -2.83
C VAL A 12 3.85 -8.35 -2.47
N ASP A 13 3.31 -7.28 -3.05
CA ASP A 13 3.72 -5.90 -2.72
C ASP A 13 3.31 -5.51 -1.30
N VAL A 14 2.11 -5.92 -0.86
CA VAL A 14 1.67 -5.69 0.53
C VAL A 14 2.53 -6.46 1.52
N ASP A 15 2.99 -7.67 1.19
CA ASP A 15 3.90 -8.43 2.06
C ASP A 15 5.25 -7.72 2.23
N ARG A 16 5.78 -7.15 1.14
CA ARG A 16 7.00 -6.32 1.17
C ARG A 16 6.83 -5.03 1.96
N LEU A 17 5.62 -4.46 1.93
CA LEU A 17 5.26 -3.30 2.72
C LEU A 17 5.15 -3.62 4.22
N TYR A 18 4.71 -4.84 4.54
CA TYR A 18 4.42 -5.27 5.90
C TYR A 18 5.66 -5.72 6.69
N ILE A 19 6.80 -5.89 6.05
CA ILE A 19 8.06 -6.19 6.73
C ILE A 19 9.00 -4.98 6.64
N ILE A 20 9.20 -4.34 7.79
CA ILE A 20 10.11 -3.21 8.00
C ILE A 20 11.20 -3.70 8.95
N ASP A 21 12.45 -3.78 8.47
CA ASP A 21 13.59 -4.30 9.24
C ASP A 21 13.37 -5.68 9.91
N GLY A 22 12.54 -6.53 9.31
CA GLY A 22 12.21 -7.86 9.83
C GLY A 22 11.10 -7.87 10.89
N GLN A 23 10.47 -6.73 11.14
CA GLN A 23 9.38 -6.59 12.11
C GLN A 23 8.07 -6.12 11.42
N PRO A 24 6.91 -6.49 11.99
CA PRO A 24 5.63 -5.95 11.53
C PRO A 24 5.50 -4.47 11.93
N PRO A 25 4.83 -3.64 11.10
CA PRO A 25 4.57 -2.24 11.41
C PRO A 25 3.66 -2.11 12.63
N GLU A 26 3.95 -1.15 13.50
CA GLU A 26 3.11 -0.81 14.65
C GLU A 26 2.14 0.32 14.30
N THR A 27 2.48 1.14 13.30
CA THR A 27 1.74 2.34 12.92
C THR A 27 1.50 2.48 11.42
N TRP A 28 0.42 3.17 11.06
CA TRP A 28 0.15 3.50 9.65
C TRP A 28 1.20 4.43 9.05
N PHE A 29 1.90 5.19 9.89
CA PHE A 29 3.00 6.06 9.46
C PHE A 29 4.20 5.25 9.00
N GLU A 30 4.56 4.17 9.70
CA GLU A 30 5.63 3.26 9.27
C GLU A 30 5.33 2.62 7.92
N LEU A 31 4.08 2.20 7.70
CA LEU A 31 3.64 1.69 6.39
C LEU A 31 3.73 2.75 5.27
N GLN A 32 3.46 4.02 5.58
CA GLN A 32 3.61 5.12 4.63
C GLN A 32 5.09 5.42 4.33
N MET A 33 5.94 5.44 5.36
CA MET A 33 7.39 5.56 5.20
C MET A 33 7.94 4.42 4.34
N ARG A 34 7.49 3.19 4.60
CA ARG A 34 7.87 2.02 3.81
C ARG A 34 7.46 2.15 2.35
N ALA A 35 6.29 2.74 2.07
CA ALA A 35 5.85 3.03 0.72
C ALA A 35 6.76 4.03 -0.02
N VAL A 36 7.37 4.97 0.70
CA VAL A 36 8.36 5.90 0.16
C VAL A 36 9.69 5.19 -0.07
N GLU A 37 10.16 4.37 0.87
CA GLU A 37 11.41 3.62 0.72
C GLU A 37 11.38 2.67 -0.49
N LEU A 38 10.27 1.97 -0.70
CA LEU A 38 10.09 1.07 -1.83
C LEU A 38 10.00 1.85 -3.17
N LEU A 39 9.56 3.11 -3.15
CA LEU A 39 9.64 4.01 -4.31
C LEU A 39 11.10 4.41 -4.58
N GLU A 40 11.85 4.80 -3.55
CA GLU A 40 13.27 5.15 -3.67
C GLU A 40 14.13 3.98 -4.15
N GLN A 41 13.76 2.76 -3.76
CA GLN A 41 14.40 1.52 -4.22
C GLN A 41 13.98 1.11 -5.65
N GLY A 42 13.04 1.83 -6.29
CA GLY A 42 12.50 1.49 -7.60
C GLY A 42 11.69 0.20 -7.63
N ILE A 43 11.24 -0.29 -6.47
CA ILE A 43 10.40 -1.49 -6.36
C ILE A 43 8.96 -1.16 -6.75
N MET A 44 8.49 0.05 -6.45
CA MET A 44 7.17 0.53 -6.86
C MET A 44 7.25 1.82 -7.67
N SER A 45 6.22 2.09 -8.47
CA SER A 45 6.11 3.35 -9.20
C SER A 45 5.59 4.49 -8.31
N GLU A 46 5.85 5.74 -8.72
CA GLU A 46 5.34 6.93 -8.01
C GLU A 46 3.81 6.89 -7.87
N ALA A 47 3.13 6.48 -8.95
CA ALA A 47 1.69 6.25 -8.98
C ALA A 47 1.23 5.26 -7.90
N GLN A 48 1.90 4.09 -7.78
CA GLN A 48 1.58 3.09 -6.77
C GLN A 48 1.83 3.61 -5.36
N SER A 49 2.96 4.28 -5.13
CA SER A 49 3.30 4.87 -3.83
C SER A 49 2.27 5.90 -3.38
N ARG A 50 1.89 6.80 -4.28
CA ARG A 50 0.90 7.84 -4.00
C ARG A 50 -0.49 7.27 -3.71
N VAL A 51 -0.91 6.25 -4.45
CA VAL A 51 -2.19 5.54 -4.23
C VAL A 51 -2.16 4.82 -2.88
N LEU A 52 -1.06 4.14 -2.56
CA LEU A 52 -0.88 3.40 -1.32
C LEU A 52 -0.89 4.32 -0.10
N ILE A 53 -0.12 5.42 -0.13
CA ILE A 53 -0.08 6.40 0.96
C ILE A 53 -1.47 7.00 1.21
N GLN A 54 -2.23 7.30 0.15
CA GLN A 54 -3.61 7.76 0.29
C GLN A 54 -4.52 6.71 0.91
N ALA A 55 -4.38 5.44 0.52
CA ALA A 55 -5.17 4.35 1.09
C ALA A 55 -4.86 4.13 2.57
N LEU A 56 -3.58 4.13 2.95
CA LEU A 56 -3.12 4.04 4.34
C LEU A 56 -3.63 5.24 5.17
N GLY A 57 -3.53 6.46 4.65
CA GLY A 57 -4.07 7.65 5.29
C GLY A 57 -5.60 7.69 5.38
N ALA A 58 -6.32 6.95 4.53
CA ALA A 58 -7.76 6.77 4.66
C ALA A 58 -8.10 5.76 5.77
N LEU A 59 -7.28 4.72 5.98
CA LEU A 59 -7.44 3.75 7.06
C LEU A 59 -7.12 4.38 8.43
N ASP A 60 -6.04 5.16 8.50
CA ASP A 60 -5.66 5.91 9.70
C ASP A 60 -6.77 6.87 10.15
N ARG A 61 -7.34 7.65 9.21
CA ARG A 61 -8.47 8.54 9.48
C ARG A 61 -9.76 7.83 9.91
N ARG A 62 -9.90 6.53 9.60
CA ARG A 62 -11.02 5.71 10.09
C ARG A 62 -10.81 5.23 11.53
N GLY A 63 -9.66 5.52 12.14
CA GLY A 63 -9.32 5.09 13.50
C GLY A 63 -9.11 3.58 13.62
N LEU A 64 -8.80 2.91 12.51
CA LEU A 64 -8.47 1.48 12.52
C LEU A 64 -7.05 1.29 13.04
N SER A 65 -6.79 0.18 13.71
CA SER A 65 -5.43 -0.22 14.06
C SER A 65 -4.78 -0.96 12.89
N VAL A 66 -3.45 -0.88 12.80
CA VAL A 66 -2.69 -1.70 11.85
C VAL A 66 -2.98 -3.17 12.15
N PRO A 67 -3.47 -3.97 11.18
CA PRO A 67 -3.72 -5.38 11.40
C PRO A 67 -2.39 -6.11 11.65
N PRO A 68 -2.38 -7.22 12.41
CA PRO A 68 -1.17 -7.99 12.78
C PRO A 68 -0.58 -8.84 11.65
N ASP A 69 -1.28 -8.95 10.52
CA ASP A 69 -0.88 -9.75 9.37
C ASP A 69 -1.02 -8.97 8.06
N SER A 70 -0.08 -9.20 7.13
CA SER A 70 -0.08 -8.63 5.78
C SER A 70 -1.34 -8.98 4.98
N GLY A 71 -1.92 -10.16 5.24
CA GLY A 71 -3.14 -10.63 4.60
C GLY A 71 -4.37 -9.79 4.97
N ASP A 72 -4.51 -9.40 6.24
CA ASP A 72 -5.59 -8.53 6.68
C ASP A 72 -5.35 -7.07 6.28
N LEU A 73 -4.09 -6.64 6.21
CA LEU A 73 -3.75 -5.36 5.59
C LEU A 73 -4.21 -5.32 4.12
N TYR A 74 -3.91 -6.36 3.35
CA TYR A 74 -4.35 -6.46 1.96
C TYR A 74 -5.88 -6.45 1.83
N ARG A 75 -6.60 -7.15 2.72
CA ARG A 75 -8.08 -7.12 2.73
C ARG A 75 -8.65 -5.75 3.02
N GLN A 76 -8.01 -4.97 3.89
CA GLN A 76 -8.44 -3.61 4.21
C GLN A 76 -8.08 -2.61 3.09
N LEU A 77 -6.91 -2.78 2.46
CA LEU A 77 -6.45 -1.93 1.36
C LEU A 77 -7.22 -2.19 0.07
N ARG A 78 -7.48 -3.46 -0.28
CA ARG A 78 -8.11 -3.86 -1.54
C ARG A 78 -9.37 -3.04 -1.89
N PRO A 79 -10.40 -2.90 -1.04
CA PRO A 79 -11.59 -2.12 -1.40
C PRO A 79 -11.27 -0.64 -1.58
N ILE A 80 -10.27 -0.08 -0.90
CA ILE A 80 -9.87 1.33 -1.10
C ILE A 80 -9.18 1.48 -2.45
N LEU A 81 -8.26 0.58 -2.77
CA LEU A 81 -7.54 0.55 -4.02
C LEU A 81 -8.45 0.32 -5.24
N GLU A 82 -9.48 -0.51 -5.10
CA GLU A 82 -10.51 -0.75 -6.14
C GLU A 82 -11.37 0.50 -6.43
N HIS A 83 -11.45 1.46 -5.49
CA HIS A 83 -12.23 2.70 -5.64
C HIS A 83 -11.38 3.91 -6.01
N LEU A 84 -10.05 3.79 -6.08
CA LEU A 84 -9.18 4.89 -6.44
C LEU A 84 -9.09 5.03 -7.97
N PRO A 85 -9.18 6.26 -8.51
CA PRO A 85 -8.98 6.48 -9.94
C PRO A 85 -7.56 6.09 -10.29
N CYS A 86 -7.38 5.28 -11.34
CA CYS A 86 -6.06 4.93 -11.83
C CYS A 86 -5.32 6.23 -12.20
N PRO A 87 -4.16 6.51 -11.61
CA PRO A 87 -3.36 7.64 -12.02
C PRO A 87 -2.94 7.44 -13.48
N ASP A 88 -3.21 8.45 -14.32
CA ASP A 88 -2.80 8.49 -15.72
C ASP A 88 -1.26 8.32 -15.83
N PRO A 89 -0.76 7.56 -16.82
CA PRO A 89 0.66 7.26 -17.02
C PRO A 89 1.52 8.48 -17.43
#